data_AF-A0A366MSW6-F1
#
_entry.id   AF-A0A366MSW6-F1
#
_cell.length_a   1.000
_cell.length_b   1.000
_cell.length_c   1.000
_cell.angle_alpha   90.00
_cell.angle_beta   90.00
_cell.angle_gamma   90.00
#
_symmetry.space_group_name_H-M   'P 1'
#
loop_
_entity.id
_entity.type
_entity.pdbx_description
1 polymer ?
#
loop_
_entity_poly.entity_id
_entity_poly.type
_entity_poly.pdbx_seq_one_letter_code
_entity_poly.pdbx_strand_id
1 'polypeptide(L)'
;MKKNKISTNIKIIGTLFAILMLSIVAITFYLNNKNEKDALIINIAGKQRMLTQNISKNIFYLSQFKNNSLDELDSSTAEFIYNLKTLKDGNNLSKIKEAPTSQIANQLMKVEILWSSFYQNIVHFKELLNKDNSQNEIQTILKSIHSSNTILLNEVDTLVSLYTVYSESKIATIRYLQYLFAILILVLILYSFLKLKAMEANAIRFLEESKKVMEQNLQAPLTPIKIEAEGEIVEATNTLNKFIQKINLVMDDSANAMIQSKNASLKLDELTNEFNDIIENLTNSSEISKHLNRSEDIVIQSQEDLMNSNKRLLELKNELDKILESFNKKD
;
A
#
# COMPACT_ATOMS: atom_id res chain seq x y z
N MET A 1 -3.44 -19.44 -17.55
CA MET A 1 -2.86 -18.79 -16.35
C MET A 1 -3.88 -18.86 -15.22
N LYS A 2 -3.48 -19.21 -13.99
CA LYS A 2 -4.39 -19.09 -12.83
C LYS A 2 -4.78 -17.62 -12.69
N LYS A 3 -6.08 -17.31 -12.69
CA LYS A 3 -6.55 -15.95 -12.49
C LYS A 3 -6.22 -15.51 -11.06
N ASN A 4 -5.78 -14.26 -10.91
CA ASN A 4 -5.42 -13.73 -9.61
C ASN A 4 -6.62 -13.78 -8.66
N LYS A 5 -6.34 -14.13 -7.42
CA LYS A 5 -7.32 -14.12 -6.35
C LYS A 5 -7.66 -12.69 -5.93
N ILE A 6 -8.92 -12.44 -5.56
CA ILE A 6 -9.40 -11.18 -4.95
C ILE A 6 -8.50 -10.82 -3.78
N SER A 7 -8.26 -11.79 -2.90
CA SER A 7 -7.40 -11.61 -1.72
C SER A 7 -5.96 -11.21 -2.07
N THR A 8 -5.40 -11.76 -3.15
CA THR A 8 -4.06 -11.39 -3.63
C THR A 8 -4.02 -9.95 -4.14
N ASN A 9 -5.02 -9.54 -4.93
CA ASN A 9 -5.10 -8.18 -5.47
C ASN A 9 -5.23 -7.14 -4.33
N ILE A 10 -6.07 -7.41 -3.33
CA ILE A 10 -6.23 -6.54 -2.15
C ILE A 10 -4.92 -6.44 -1.37
N LYS A 11 -4.23 -7.56 -1.12
CA LYS A 11 -2.95 -7.57 -0.40
C LYS A 11 -1.90 -6.74 -1.13
N ILE A 12 -1.75 -6.91 -2.45
CA ILE A 12 -0.76 -6.15 -3.23
C ILE A 12 -1.01 -4.64 -3.13
N ILE A 13 -2.27 -4.21 -3.32
CA ILE A 13 -2.63 -2.78 -3.24
C ILE A 13 -2.38 -2.25 -1.82
N GLY A 14 -2.81 -2.99 -0.79
CA GLY A 14 -2.63 -2.61 0.61
C GLY A 14 -1.16 -2.52 1.01
N THR A 15 -0.33 -3.48 0.62
CA THR A 15 1.11 -3.46 0.87
C THR A 15 1.79 -2.28 0.17
N LEU A 16 1.46 -2.03 -1.09
CA LEU A 16 2.01 -0.90 -1.84
C LEU A 16 1.63 0.43 -1.19
N PHE A 17 0.37 0.59 -0.78
CA PHE A 17 -0.10 1.77 -0.07
C PHE A 17 0.65 1.97 1.25
N ALA A 18 0.81 0.91 2.05
CA ALA A 18 1.54 0.96 3.32
C ALA A 18 3.01 1.35 3.13
N ILE A 19 3.70 0.80 2.11
CA ILE A 19 5.09 1.14 1.79
C ILE A 19 5.21 2.63 1.42
N LEU A 20 4.30 3.14 0.59
CA LEU A 20 4.29 4.55 0.20
C LEU A 20 4.08 5.45 1.42
N MET A 21 3.13 5.12 2.28
CA MET A 21 2.86 5.88 3.51
C MET A 21 4.06 5.87 4.48
N LEU A 22 4.65 4.70 4.72
CA LEU A 22 5.84 4.58 5.57
C LEU A 22 7.02 5.38 5.00
N SER A 23 7.20 5.37 3.68
CA SER A 23 8.25 6.14 3.01
C SER A 23 8.07 7.65 3.23
N ILE A 24 6.85 8.17 3.10
CA ILE A 24 6.55 9.59 3.38
C ILE A 24 6.87 9.94 4.83
N VAL A 25 6.42 9.12 5.79
CA VAL A 25 6.64 9.36 7.22
C VAL A 25 8.14 9.33 7.55
N ALA A 26 8.87 8.32 7.06
CA ALA A 26 10.30 8.20 7.29
C ALA A 26 11.09 9.39 6.73
N ILE A 27 10.78 9.82 5.50
CA ILE A 27 11.41 10.99 4.88
C ILE A 27 11.10 12.27 5.67
N THR A 28 9.85 12.42 6.13
CA THR A 28 9.44 13.60 6.92
C THR A 28 10.15 13.65 8.27
N PHE A 29 10.25 12.52 8.98
CA PHE A 29 10.98 12.43 10.24
C PHE A 29 12.47 12.71 10.05
N TYR A 30 13.09 12.09 9.05
CA TYR A 30 14.50 12.33 8.71
C TYR A 30 14.76 13.81 8.41
N LEU A 31 13.85 14.47 7.68
CA LEU A 31 13.94 15.90 7.37
C LEU A 31 13.87 16.76 8.63
N ASN A 32 12.90 16.50 9.51
CA ASN A 32 12.69 17.34 10.69
C ASN A 32 13.95 17.42 11.57
N ASN A 33 14.62 16.28 11.76
CA ASN A 33 15.89 16.22 12.48
C ASN A 33 17.03 16.97 11.76
N LYS A 34 17.07 16.91 10.42
CA LYS A 34 18.05 17.64 9.60
C LYS A 34 17.80 19.16 9.63
N ASN A 35 16.53 19.58 9.62
CA ASN A 35 16.14 21.00 9.64
C ASN A 35 16.57 21.70 10.94
N GLU A 36 16.45 21.01 12.08
CA GLU A 36 16.92 21.54 13.37
C GLU A 36 18.44 21.84 13.33
N LYS A 37 19.22 20.96 12.67
CA LYS A 37 20.66 21.14 12.50
C LYS A 37 21.00 22.26 11.51
N ASP A 38 20.26 22.36 10.41
CA ASP A 38 20.47 23.45 9.45
C ASP A 38 20.16 24.82 10.10
N ALA A 39 19.12 24.91 10.94
CA ALA A 39 18.80 26.12 11.70
C ALA A 39 19.91 26.50 12.71
N LEU A 40 20.48 25.51 13.41
CA LEU A 40 21.63 25.72 14.30
C LEU A 40 22.85 26.28 13.53
N ILE A 41 23.15 25.71 12.36
CA ILE A 41 24.27 26.15 11.50
C ILE A 41 24.06 27.58 11.03
N ILE A 42 22.85 27.92 10.56
CA ILE A 42 22.50 29.29 10.16
C ILE A 42 22.64 30.26 11.32
N ASN A 43 22.25 29.87 12.54
CA ASN A 43 22.41 30.70 13.73
C ASN A 43 23.90 30.92 14.08
N ILE A 44 24.73 29.89 14.01
CA ILE A 44 26.19 30.00 14.23
C ILE A 44 26.83 30.91 13.19
N ALA A 45 26.49 30.74 11.91
CA ALA A 45 26.95 31.64 10.84
C ALA A 45 26.43 33.07 11.05
N GLY A 46 25.17 33.23 11.47
CA GLY A 46 24.57 34.52 11.78
C GLY A 46 25.28 35.25 12.92
N LYS A 47 25.65 34.52 13.98
CA LYS A 47 26.44 35.03 15.11
C LYS A 47 27.80 35.57 14.67
N GLN A 48 28.44 35.01 13.65
CA GLN A 48 29.71 35.53 13.13
C GLN A 48 29.58 37.01 12.74
N ARG A 49 28.47 37.42 12.09
CA ARG A 49 28.22 38.82 11.74
C ARG A 49 28.22 39.72 12.98
N MET A 50 27.46 39.33 13.99
CA MET A 50 27.40 40.03 15.26
C MET A 50 28.79 40.11 15.92
N LEU A 51 29.55 39.01 15.93
CA LEU A 51 30.87 38.95 16.54
C LEU A 51 31.88 39.89 15.85
N THR A 52 31.90 39.98 14.50
CA THR A 52 32.76 40.95 13.80
C THR A 52 32.53 42.39 14.28
N GLN A 53 31.25 42.77 14.41
CA GLN A 53 30.85 44.09 14.88
C GLN A 53 31.15 44.27 16.37
N ASN A 54 30.90 43.25 17.18
CA ASN A 54 31.14 43.33 18.63
C ASN A 54 32.63 43.48 18.93
N ILE A 55 33.49 42.74 18.25
CA ILE A 55 34.94 42.84 18.38
C ILE A 55 35.40 44.25 17.98
N SER A 56 34.96 44.75 16.82
CA SER A 56 35.29 46.10 16.37
C SER A 56 34.83 47.16 17.38
N LYS A 57 33.58 47.09 17.84
CA LYS A 57 33.00 47.96 18.87
C LYS A 57 33.86 47.99 20.14
N ASN A 58 34.26 46.82 20.64
CA ASN A 58 35.09 46.71 21.84
C ASN A 58 36.46 47.36 21.63
N ILE A 59 37.08 47.17 20.46
CA ILE A 59 38.37 47.78 20.15
C ILE A 59 38.26 49.32 20.12
N PHE A 60 37.23 49.87 19.48
CA PHE A 60 36.97 51.32 19.49
C PHE A 60 36.73 51.84 20.90
N TYR A 61 35.96 51.13 21.73
CA TYR A 61 35.70 51.51 23.11
C TYR A 61 36.98 51.51 23.97
N LEU A 62 37.75 50.41 23.92
CA LEU A 62 39.01 50.26 24.66
C LEU A 62 40.08 51.26 24.22
N SER A 63 40.05 51.71 22.96
CA SER A 63 40.98 52.74 22.49
C SER A 63 40.79 54.10 23.19
N GLN A 64 39.57 54.38 23.67
CA GLN A 64 39.23 55.57 24.44
C GLN A 64 39.37 55.32 25.95
N PHE A 65 39.06 54.11 26.41
CA PHE A 65 39.05 53.74 27.84
C PHE A 65 40.02 52.58 28.11
N LYS A 66 41.33 52.86 28.01
CA LYS A 66 42.41 51.84 28.00
C LYS A 66 42.49 50.95 29.25
N ASN A 67 41.93 51.39 30.38
CA ASN A 67 41.98 50.66 31.65
C ASN A 67 40.80 49.69 31.86
N ASN A 68 39.87 49.60 30.90
CA ASN A 68 38.73 48.70 31.00
C ASN A 68 39.12 47.25 30.69
N SER A 69 38.28 46.31 31.13
CA SER A 69 38.52 44.88 30.93
C SER A 69 38.52 44.47 29.44
N LEU A 70 39.40 43.54 29.10
CA LEU A 70 39.49 42.90 27.78
C LEU A 70 38.56 41.69 27.65
N ASP A 71 37.85 41.28 28.71
CA ASP A 71 37.10 40.02 28.76
C ASP A 71 36.09 39.86 27.61
N GLU A 72 35.34 40.92 27.29
CA GLU A 72 34.35 40.88 26.19
C GLU A 72 35.01 40.74 24.82
N LEU A 73 36.15 41.40 24.61
CA LEU A 73 36.95 41.29 23.39
C LEU A 73 37.51 39.87 23.26
N ASP A 74 38.08 39.33 24.33
CA ASP A 74 38.66 37.98 24.36
C ASP A 74 37.61 36.90 24.14
N SER A 75 36.49 36.98 24.86
CA SER A 75 35.37 36.05 24.73
C SER A 75 34.78 36.08 23.32
N SER A 76 34.53 37.27 22.75
CA SER A 76 34.01 37.39 21.39
C SER A 76 34.98 36.85 20.34
N THR A 77 36.28 37.08 20.52
CA THR A 77 37.34 36.58 19.63
C THR A 77 37.42 35.05 19.69
N ALA A 78 37.37 34.48 20.89
CA ALA A 78 37.37 33.04 21.10
C ALA A 78 36.10 32.37 20.53
N GLU A 79 34.92 32.96 20.75
CA GLU A 79 33.66 32.47 20.19
C GLU A 79 33.67 32.54 18.66
N PHE A 80 34.26 33.59 18.06
CA PHE A 80 34.40 33.69 16.60
C PHE A 80 35.22 32.52 16.05
N ILE A 81 36.42 32.29 16.61
CA ILE A 81 37.34 31.21 16.19
C ILE A 81 36.67 29.85 16.34
N TYR A 82 36.04 29.58 17.49
CA TYR A 82 35.35 28.32 17.75
C TYR A 82 34.23 28.04 16.75
N ASN A 83 33.40 29.04 16.48
CA ASN A 83 32.28 28.93 15.55
C ASN A 83 32.77 28.77 14.11
N LEU A 84 33.80 29.51 13.67
CA LEU A 84 34.38 29.36 12.33
C LEU A 84 34.94 27.95 12.12
N LYS A 85 35.67 27.42 13.12
CA LYS A 85 36.16 26.04 13.11
C LYS A 85 35.01 25.03 13.05
N THR A 86 33.96 25.24 13.85
CA THR A 86 32.76 24.39 13.86
C THR A 86 32.06 24.36 12.49
N LEU A 87 31.99 25.50 11.79
CA LEU A 87 31.38 25.57 10.45
C LEU A 87 32.25 24.94 9.36
N LYS A 88 33.57 24.93 9.54
CA LYS A 88 34.54 24.39 8.57
C LYS A 88 34.74 22.88 8.74
N ASP A 89 35.12 22.46 9.94
CA ASP A 89 35.54 21.08 10.24
C ASP A 89 34.40 20.23 10.83
N GLY A 90 33.27 20.86 11.18
CA GLY A 90 32.18 20.22 11.91
C GLY A 90 32.45 20.13 13.42
N ASN A 91 31.49 19.54 14.14
CA ASN A 91 31.57 19.31 15.57
C ASN A 91 30.73 18.10 15.98
N ASN A 92 31.39 17.06 16.48
CA ASN A 92 30.74 15.79 16.87
C ASN A 92 29.75 15.95 18.04
N LEU A 93 30.05 16.83 19.02
CA LEU A 93 29.18 17.06 20.17
C LEU A 93 27.86 17.69 19.74
N SER A 94 27.92 18.68 18.84
CA SER A 94 26.73 19.35 18.29
C SER A 94 26.10 18.59 17.11
N LYS A 95 26.75 17.49 16.65
CA LYS A 95 26.41 16.72 15.44
C LYS A 95 26.36 17.58 14.16
N ILE A 96 27.22 18.59 14.10
CA ILE A 96 27.41 19.43 12.91
C ILE A 96 28.44 18.74 12.03
N LYS A 97 28.14 18.58 10.75
CA LYS A 97 29.10 18.06 9.76
C LYS A 97 29.91 19.22 9.18
N GLU A 98 31.01 18.88 8.53
CA GLU A 98 31.79 19.79 7.70
C GLU A 98 30.95 20.49 6.62
N ALA A 99 31.55 21.50 5.99
CA ALA A 99 30.93 22.32 4.95
C ALA A 99 30.21 21.46 3.89
N PRO A 100 28.90 21.65 3.65
CA PRO A 100 28.11 20.73 2.86
C PRO A 100 28.32 20.84 1.34
N THR A 101 28.94 21.92 0.87
CA THR A 101 29.22 22.16 -0.55
C THR A 101 30.60 22.80 -0.73
N SER A 102 31.21 22.60 -1.90
CA SER A 102 32.48 23.26 -2.27
C SER A 102 32.38 24.78 -2.23
N GLN A 103 31.22 25.34 -2.61
CA GLN A 103 30.98 26.78 -2.56
C GLN A 103 31.01 27.33 -1.13
N ILE A 104 30.37 26.63 -0.18
CA ILE A 104 30.41 27.02 1.24
C ILE A 104 31.82 26.83 1.81
N ALA A 105 32.51 25.75 1.45
CA ALA A 105 33.89 25.51 1.88
C ALA A 105 34.84 26.62 1.39
N ASN A 106 34.72 27.03 0.13
CA ASN A 106 35.51 28.13 -0.44
C ASN A 106 35.21 29.47 0.27
N GLN A 107 33.94 29.74 0.56
CA GLN A 107 33.57 30.96 1.29
C GLN A 107 34.12 30.96 2.73
N LEU A 108 34.08 29.81 3.41
CA LEU A 108 34.69 29.66 4.75
C LEU A 108 36.20 29.91 4.71
N MET A 109 36.90 29.40 3.70
CA MET A 109 38.33 29.66 3.51
C MET A 109 38.61 31.15 3.28
N LYS A 110 37.77 31.84 2.50
CA LYS A 110 37.88 33.30 2.29
C LYS A 110 37.67 34.08 3.59
N VAL A 111 36.65 33.71 4.37
CA VAL A 111 36.40 34.28 5.71
C VAL A 111 37.57 34.02 6.65
N GLU A 112 38.16 32.83 6.63
CA GLU A 112 39.32 32.46 7.46
C GLU A 112 40.56 33.29 7.12
N ILE A 113 40.84 33.52 5.84
CA ILE A 113 41.95 34.37 5.39
C ILE A 113 41.76 35.81 5.88
N LEU A 114 40.56 36.37 5.68
CA LEU A 114 40.23 37.72 6.14
C LEU A 114 40.28 37.84 7.67
N TRP A 115 39.78 36.82 8.36
CA TRP A 115 39.83 36.73 9.81
C TRP A 115 41.27 36.67 10.32
N SER A 116 42.16 35.92 9.67
CA SER A 116 43.56 35.86 10.06
C SER A 116 44.21 37.25 10.07
N SER A 117 43.99 38.04 9.00
CA SER A 117 44.45 39.44 8.96
C SER A 117 43.78 40.31 10.01
N PHE A 118 42.47 40.17 10.20
CA PHE A 118 41.72 40.91 11.21
C PHE A 118 42.23 40.62 12.63
N TYR A 119 42.48 39.34 12.94
CA TYR A 119 42.98 38.86 14.22
C TYR A 119 44.37 39.40 14.54
N GLN A 120 45.27 39.50 13.55
CA GLN A 120 46.56 40.16 13.76
C GLN A 120 46.40 41.63 14.20
N ASN A 121 45.42 42.36 13.65
CA ASN A 121 45.12 43.71 14.12
C ASN A 121 44.61 43.74 15.56
N ILE A 122 43.83 42.72 15.98
CA ILE A 122 43.37 42.59 17.38
C ILE A 122 44.57 42.37 18.32
N VAL A 123 45.49 41.48 17.96
CA VAL A 123 46.68 41.18 18.77
C VAL A 123 47.56 42.43 18.88
N HIS A 124 47.86 43.08 17.76
CA HIS A 124 48.66 44.30 17.74
C HIS A 124 47.99 45.42 18.54
N PHE A 125 46.67 45.58 18.44
CA PHE A 125 45.92 46.55 19.25
C PHE A 125 46.15 46.33 20.75
N LYS A 126 46.05 45.08 21.23
CA LYS A 126 46.27 44.75 22.65
C LYS A 126 47.70 45.05 23.11
N GLU A 127 48.69 44.83 22.25
CA GLU A 127 50.09 45.17 22.55
C GLU A 127 50.27 46.68 22.73
N LEU A 128 49.61 47.51 21.93
CA LEU A 128 49.68 48.97 22.03
C LEU A 128 48.96 49.55 23.23
N LEU A 129 47.95 48.86 23.77
CA LEU A 129 47.26 49.30 25.00
C LEU A 129 48.22 49.39 26.19
N ASN A 130 49.27 48.55 26.21
CA ASN A 130 50.25 48.48 27.29
C ASN A 130 51.48 49.40 27.10
N LYS A 131 51.55 50.15 25.99
CA LYS A 131 52.71 51.01 25.66
C LYS A 131 52.37 52.49 25.78
N ASP A 132 53.18 53.23 26.53
CA ASP A 132 53.12 54.69 26.59
C ASP A 132 53.47 55.33 25.22
N ASN A 133 52.83 56.46 24.88
CA ASN A 133 53.00 57.23 23.63
C ASN A 133 52.58 56.55 22.30
N SER A 134 51.76 55.49 22.32
CA SER A 134 51.33 54.74 21.13
C SER A 134 50.11 55.33 20.35
N GLN A 135 49.76 56.60 20.57
CA GLN A 135 48.46 57.13 20.14
C GLN A 135 48.28 57.15 18.59
N ASN A 136 49.34 57.47 17.84
CA ASN A 136 49.30 57.48 16.37
C ASN A 136 49.20 56.07 15.77
N GLU A 137 49.85 55.09 16.39
CA GLU A 137 49.81 53.68 15.98
C GLU A 137 48.43 53.08 16.24
N ILE A 138 47.83 53.39 17.40
CA ILE A 138 46.44 53.01 17.72
C ILE A 138 45.48 53.57 16.67
N GLN A 139 45.59 54.86 16.30
CA GLN A 139 44.73 55.46 15.27
C GLN A 139 44.87 54.77 13.90
N THR A 140 46.08 54.33 13.55
CA THR A 140 46.32 53.58 12.31
C THR A 140 45.63 52.22 12.35
N ILE A 141 45.74 51.49 13.46
CA ILE A 141 45.07 50.19 13.64
C ILE A 141 43.55 50.33 13.65
N LEU A 142 42.99 51.37 14.27
CA LEU A 142 41.55 51.61 14.26
C LEU A 142 41.00 51.79 12.84
N LYS A 143 41.73 52.49 11.96
CA LYS A 143 41.37 52.61 10.53
C LYS A 143 41.45 51.27 9.82
N SER A 144 42.50 50.48 10.08
CA SER A 144 42.65 49.13 9.52
C SER A 144 41.52 48.21 9.97
N ILE A 145 41.14 48.24 11.24
CA ILE A 145 40.03 47.47 11.81
C ILE A 145 38.70 47.89 11.19
N HIS A 146 38.44 49.19 11.05
CA HIS A 146 37.22 49.66 10.39
C HIS A 146 37.09 49.10 8.97
N SER A 147 38.13 49.26 8.15
CA SER A 147 38.13 48.82 6.75
C SER A 147 38.02 47.29 6.64
N SER A 148 38.82 46.55 7.40
CA SER A 148 38.81 45.09 7.37
C SER A 148 37.53 44.49 7.96
N ASN A 149 36.91 45.13 8.96
CA ASN A 149 35.61 44.72 9.52
C ASN A 149 34.50 44.80 8.47
N THR A 150 34.43 45.88 7.68
CA THR A 150 33.41 46.00 6.62
C THR A 150 33.55 44.89 5.58
N ILE A 151 34.80 44.60 5.15
CA ILE A 151 35.06 43.53 4.18
C ILE A 151 34.70 42.16 4.79
N LEU A 152 35.17 41.88 6.01
CA LEU A 152 34.89 40.63 6.70
C LEU A 152 33.38 40.43 6.93
N LEU A 153 32.67 41.46 7.36
CA LEU A 153 31.22 41.42 7.55
C LEU A 153 30.49 41.01 6.27
N ASN A 154 30.85 41.61 5.14
CA ASN A 154 30.22 41.30 3.84
C ASN A 154 30.47 39.84 3.41
N GLU A 155 31.68 39.32 3.64
CA GLU A 155 31.99 37.93 3.32
C GLU A 155 31.32 36.94 4.28
N VAL A 156 31.16 37.32 5.55
CA VAL A 156 30.38 36.54 6.51
C VAL A 156 28.88 36.59 6.17
N ASP A 157 28.35 37.71 5.69
CA ASP A 157 26.95 37.80 5.26
C ASP A 157 26.69 36.94 4.02
N THR A 158 27.64 36.94 3.07
CA THR A 158 27.64 36.02 1.94
C THR A 158 27.63 34.56 2.40
N LEU A 159 28.46 34.21 3.40
CA LEU A 159 28.47 32.87 4.00
C LEU A 159 27.11 32.48 4.59
N VAL A 160 26.46 33.39 5.32
CA VAL A 160 25.12 33.16 5.87
C VAL A 160 24.11 32.93 4.75
N SER A 161 24.14 33.76 3.70
CA SER A 161 23.26 33.60 2.54
C SER A 161 23.43 32.22 1.87
N LEU A 162 24.67 31.76 1.69
CA LEU A 162 24.94 30.44 1.14
C LEU A 162 24.36 29.29 1.98
N TYR A 163 24.50 29.36 3.31
CA TYR A 163 23.90 28.37 4.21
C TYR A 163 22.37 28.40 4.17
N THR A 164 21.76 29.59 4.10
CA THR A 164 20.31 29.75 3.96
C THR A 164 19.80 29.13 2.67
N VAL A 165 20.38 29.48 1.52
CA VAL A 165 19.97 28.95 0.20
C VAL A 165 20.17 27.44 0.12
N TYR A 166 21.26 26.92 0.67
CA TYR A 166 21.49 25.47 0.74
C TYR A 166 20.41 24.75 1.56
N SER A 167 20.04 25.30 2.73
CA SER A 167 18.98 24.76 3.57
C SER A 167 17.61 24.79 2.86
N GLU A 168 17.27 25.92 2.25
CA GLU A 168 15.99 26.12 1.55
C GLU A 168 15.84 25.20 0.32
N SER A 169 16.88 25.08 -0.51
CA SER A 169 16.86 24.23 -1.71
C SER A 169 16.70 22.74 -1.38
N LYS A 170 17.36 22.29 -0.31
CA LYS A 170 17.21 20.94 0.22
C LYS A 170 15.79 20.68 0.72
N ILE A 171 15.19 21.64 1.43
CA ILE A 171 13.78 21.57 1.89
C ILE A 171 12.82 21.53 0.68
N ALA A 172 13.06 22.36 -0.34
CA ALA A 172 12.23 22.43 -1.54
C ALA A 172 12.24 21.10 -2.33
N THR A 173 13.42 20.51 -2.54
CA THR A 173 13.57 19.22 -3.24
C THR A 173 12.73 18.12 -2.58
N ILE A 174 12.73 18.06 -1.26
CA ILE A 174 11.97 17.05 -0.51
C ILE A 174 10.47 17.35 -0.54
N ARG A 175 10.07 18.62 -0.50
CA ARG A 175 8.67 19.01 -0.67
C ARG A 175 8.11 18.57 -2.02
N TYR A 176 8.86 18.74 -3.11
CA TYR A 176 8.44 18.24 -4.42
C TYR A 176 8.33 16.71 -4.46
N LEU A 177 9.23 15.99 -3.79
CA LEU A 177 9.14 14.54 -3.65
C LEU A 177 7.88 14.10 -2.86
N GLN A 178 7.52 14.84 -1.80
CA GLN A 178 6.28 14.60 -1.05
C GLN A 178 5.04 14.81 -1.93
N TYR A 179 4.99 15.87 -2.74
CA TYR A 179 3.91 16.09 -3.69
C TYR A 179 3.82 14.96 -4.74
N LEU A 180 4.96 14.47 -5.22
CA LEU A 180 5.00 13.32 -6.12
C LEU A 180 4.41 12.07 -5.46
N PHE A 181 4.77 11.76 -4.21
CA PHE A 181 4.17 10.63 -3.50
C PHE A 181 2.67 10.83 -3.24
N ALA A 182 2.23 12.05 -2.92
CA ALA A 182 0.80 12.35 -2.76
C ALA A 182 0.02 12.07 -4.06
N ILE A 183 0.55 12.47 -5.21
CA ILE A 183 -0.04 12.18 -6.52
C ILE A 183 -0.06 10.67 -6.78
N LEU A 184 1.03 9.96 -6.50
CA LEU A 184 1.09 8.50 -6.66
C LEU A 184 0.05 7.78 -5.79
N ILE A 185 -0.15 8.24 -4.55
CA ILE A 185 -1.20 7.72 -3.65
C ILE A 185 -2.58 7.97 -4.25
N LEU A 186 -2.85 9.17 -4.77
CA LEU A 186 -4.14 9.50 -5.38
C LEU A 186 -4.42 8.59 -6.60
N VAL A 187 -3.42 8.38 -7.45
CA VAL A 187 -3.51 7.44 -8.59
C VAL A 187 -3.75 6.02 -8.09
N LEU A 188 -3.07 5.59 -7.03
CA LEU A 188 -3.25 4.25 -6.45
C LEU A 188 -4.66 4.07 -5.87
N ILE A 189 -5.21 5.09 -5.21
CA ILE A 189 -6.60 5.07 -4.69
C ILE A 189 -7.58 4.95 -5.86
N LEU A 190 -7.41 5.75 -6.92
CA LEU A 190 -8.27 5.69 -8.10
C LEU A 190 -8.21 4.30 -8.75
N TYR A 191 -7.01 3.77 -8.95
CA TYR A 191 -6.81 2.42 -9.49
C TYR A 191 -7.45 1.35 -8.61
N SER A 192 -7.27 1.45 -7.29
CA SER A 192 -7.88 0.55 -6.31
C SER A 192 -9.41 0.57 -6.41
N PHE A 193 -10.00 1.76 -6.51
CA PHE A 193 -11.45 1.92 -6.64
C PHE A 193 -12.00 1.31 -7.93
N LEU A 194 -11.32 1.52 -9.07
CA LEU A 194 -11.69 0.89 -10.34
C LEU A 194 -11.60 -0.64 -10.26
N LYS A 195 -10.56 -1.16 -9.61
CA LYS A 195 -10.42 -2.61 -9.39
C LYS A 195 -11.49 -3.18 -8.47
N LEU A 196 -11.85 -2.47 -7.41
CA LEU A 196 -12.93 -2.86 -6.50
C LEU A 196 -14.27 -2.95 -7.26
N LYS A 197 -14.60 -1.92 -8.05
CA LYS A 197 -15.81 -1.92 -8.90
C LYS A 197 -15.84 -3.08 -9.89
N ALA A 198 -14.70 -3.45 -10.48
CA ALA A 198 -14.63 -4.59 -11.39
C ALA A 198 -14.91 -5.92 -10.66
N MET A 199 -14.38 -6.09 -9.45
CA MET A 199 -14.65 -7.28 -8.62
C MET A 199 -16.11 -7.35 -8.19
N GLU A 200 -16.70 -6.22 -7.80
CA GLU A 200 -18.11 -6.11 -7.47
C GLU A 200 -19.00 -6.53 -8.65
N ALA A 201 -18.74 -6.00 -9.84
CA ALA A 201 -19.48 -6.36 -11.05
C ALA A 201 -19.36 -7.86 -11.38
N ASN A 202 -18.18 -8.45 -11.21
CA ASN A 202 -17.98 -9.88 -11.42
C ASN A 202 -18.75 -10.74 -10.40
N ALA A 203 -18.83 -10.30 -9.14
CA ALA A 203 -19.60 -10.98 -8.11
C ALA A 203 -21.11 -10.90 -8.38
N ILE A 204 -21.61 -9.72 -8.76
CA ILE A 204 -23.02 -9.53 -9.17
C ILE A 204 -23.36 -10.44 -10.35
N ARG A 205 -22.51 -10.46 -11.39
CA ARG A 205 -22.72 -11.34 -12.55
C ARG A 205 -22.74 -12.82 -12.17
N PHE A 206 -21.94 -13.25 -11.20
CA PHE A 206 -22.01 -14.61 -10.67
C PHE A 206 -23.34 -14.92 -10.01
N LEU A 207 -23.88 -13.98 -9.20
CA LEU A 207 -25.20 -14.14 -8.60
C LEU A 207 -26.31 -14.18 -9.66
N GLU A 208 -26.27 -13.29 -10.65
CA GLU A 208 -27.26 -13.24 -11.74
C GLU A 208 -27.27 -14.52 -12.57
N GLU A 209 -26.10 -15.01 -13.02
CA GLU A 209 -26.03 -16.26 -13.79
C GLU A 209 -26.42 -17.48 -12.95
N SER A 210 -26.11 -17.47 -11.65
CA SER A 210 -26.57 -18.51 -10.73
C SER A 210 -28.10 -18.51 -10.61
N LYS A 211 -28.72 -17.32 -10.53
CA LYS A 211 -30.18 -17.17 -10.50
C LYS A 211 -30.82 -17.68 -11.81
N LYS A 212 -30.25 -17.32 -12.98
CA LYS A 212 -30.73 -17.82 -14.28
C LYS A 212 -30.74 -19.34 -14.38
N VAL A 213 -29.74 -20.03 -13.83
CA VAL A 213 -29.73 -21.49 -13.82
C VAL A 213 -30.82 -22.05 -12.91
N MET A 214 -31.10 -21.41 -11.77
CA MET A 214 -32.18 -21.83 -10.88
C MET A 214 -33.57 -21.58 -11.48
N GLU A 215 -33.72 -20.61 -12.37
CA GLU A 215 -34.97 -20.32 -13.07
C GLU A 215 -35.26 -21.27 -14.25
N GLN A 216 -34.30 -22.11 -14.66
CA GLN A 216 -34.52 -23.09 -15.74
C GLN A 216 -35.43 -24.23 -15.27
N ASN A 217 -36.32 -24.67 -16.15
CA ASN A 217 -37.13 -25.87 -15.89
C ASN A 217 -36.30 -27.14 -16.07
N LEU A 218 -36.58 -28.20 -15.30
CA LEU A 218 -35.90 -29.51 -15.45
C LEU A 218 -36.43 -30.32 -16.64
N GLN A 219 -37.10 -29.70 -17.61
CA GLN A 219 -37.48 -30.37 -18.85
C GLN A 219 -36.29 -30.55 -19.79
N ALA A 220 -35.28 -29.69 -19.66
CA ALA A 220 -34.00 -29.79 -20.35
C ALA A 220 -32.85 -29.81 -19.32
N PRO A 221 -31.66 -30.34 -19.68
CA PRO A 221 -30.50 -30.29 -18.83
C PRO A 221 -30.14 -28.84 -18.47
N LEU A 222 -29.90 -28.60 -17.18
CA LEU A 222 -29.46 -27.31 -16.67
C LEU A 222 -28.14 -26.89 -17.31
N THR A 223 -28.04 -25.65 -17.75
CA THR A 223 -26.83 -25.16 -18.43
C THR A 223 -25.73 -24.78 -17.43
N PRO A 224 -24.47 -25.20 -17.62
CA PRO A 224 -23.36 -24.73 -16.78
C PRO A 224 -23.10 -23.23 -16.92
N ILE A 225 -22.77 -22.59 -15.80
CA ILE A 225 -22.41 -21.17 -15.73
C ILE A 225 -21.03 -20.96 -16.34
N LYS A 226 -20.92 -20.00 -17.26
CA LYS A 226 -19.65 -19.62 -17.89
C LYS A 226 -19.30 -18.18 -17.52
N ILE A 227 -18.45 -18.03 -16.50
CA ILE A 227 -17.99 -16.73 -16.04
C ILE A 227 -16.48 -16.64 -16.04
N GLU A 228 -16.01 -15.53 -16.59
CA GLU A 228 -14.62 -15.12 -16.53
C GLU A 228 -14.42 -14.06 -15.45
N ALA A 229 -13.97 -14.50 -14.27
CA ALA A 229 -13.79 -13.62 -13.10
C ALA A 229 -12.52 -13.99 -12.30
N GLU A 230 -12.34 -13.38 -11.14
CA GLU A 230 -11.26 -13.66 -10.20
C GLU A 230 -11.26 -15.12 -9.73
N GLY A 231 -10.12 -15.59 -9.24
CA GLY A 231 -9.89 -17.01 -8.91
C GLY A 231 -10.96 -17.61 -7.99
N GLU A 232 -11.38 -16.90 -6.95
CA GLU A 232 -12.40 -17.36 -6.00
C GLU A 232 -13.79 -17.48 -6.66
N ILE A 233 -14.17 -16.55 -7.54
CA ILE A 233 -15.46 -16.60 -8.25
C ILE A 233 -15.46 -17.76 -9.25
N VAL A 234 -14.34 -17.99 -9.96
CA VAL A 234 -14.19 -19.13 -10.86
C VAL A 234 -14.24 -20.46 -10.09
N GLU A 235 -13.64 -20.52 -8.91
CA GLU A 235 -13.69 -21.71 -8.04
C GLU A 235 -15.12 -22.00 -7.54
N ALA A 236 -15.85 -20.96 -7.12
CA ALA A 236 -17.26 -21.06 -6.78
C ALA A 236 -18.11 -21.53 -7.97
N THR A 237 -17.89 -20.93 -9.14
CA THR A 237 -18.56 -21.29 -10.41
C THR A 237 -18.31 -22.75 -10.77
N ASN A 238 -17.07 -23.24 -10.66
CA ASN A 238 -16.74 -24.63 -10.96
C ASN A 238 -17.40 -25.61 -9.98
N THR A 239 -17.52 -25.23 -8.70
CA THR A 239 -18.19 -26.05 -7.70
C THR A 239 -19.68 -26.17 -8.00
N LEU A 240 -20.33 -25.05 -8.33
CA LEU A 240 -21.73 -25.04 -8.75
C LEU A 240 -21.95 -25.81 -10.05
N ASN A 241 -21.06 -25.68 -11.04
CA ASN A 241 -21.12 -26.45 -12.29
C ASN A 241 -21.00 -27.96 -12.06
N LYS A 242 -20.18 -28.41 -11.11
CA LYS A 242 -20.13 -29.84 -10.73
C LYS A 242 -21.45 -30.31 -10.11
N PHE A 243 -22.11 -29.47 -9.33
CA PHE A 243 -23.43 -29.78 -8.77
C PHE A 243 -24.51 -29.85 -9.87
N ILE A 244 -24.54 -28.87 -10.76
CA ILE A 244 -25.40 -28.84 -11.96
C ILE A 244 -25.22 -30.12 -12.79
N GLN A 245 -23.97 -30.53 -13.04
CA GLN A 245 -23.68 -31.75 -13.78
C GLN A 245 -24.23 -33.00 -13.08
N LYS A 246 -24.11 -33.10 -11.75
CA LYS A 246 -24.68 -34.22 -10.98
C LYS A 246 -26.20 -34.26 -11.07
N ILE A 247 -26.87 -33.11 -10.99
CA ILE A 247 -28.33 -33.03 -11.18
C ILE A 247 -28.71 -33.53 -12.58
N ASN A 248 -28.02 -33.03 -13.62
CA ASN A 248 -28.30 -33.44 -14.99
C ASN A 248 -28.13 -34.95 -15.20
N LEU A 249 -27.09 -35.56 -14.62
CA LEU A 249 -26.88 -37.01 -14.68
C LEU A 249 -28.01 -37.78 -13.98
N VAL A 250 -28.37 -37.38 -12.75
CA VAL A 250 -29.47 -38.03 -12.00
C VAL A 250 -30.80 -37.91 -12.74
N MET A 251 -31.05 -36.75 -13.36
CA MET A 251 -32.26 -36.52 -14.14
C MET A 251 -32.32 -37.38 -15.40
N ASP A 252 -31.21 -37.52 -16.12
CA ASP A 252 -31.13 -38.38 -17.30
C ASP A 252 -31.30 -39.86 -16.94
N ASP A 253 -30.57 -40.33 -15.92
CA ASP A 253 -30.68 -41.71 -15.43
C ASP A 253 -32.11 -42.02 -14.93
N SER A 254 -32.74 -41.08 -14.23
CA SER A 254 -34.13 -41.21 -13.78
C SER A 254 -35.11 -41.28 -14.94
N ALA A 255 -34.97 -40.40 -15.95
CA ALA A 255 -35.83 -40.42 -17.13
C ALA A 255 -35.70 -41.74 -17.91
N ASN A 256 -34.47 -42.23 -18.07
CA ASN A 256 -34.19 -43.53 -18.70
C ASN A 256 -34.81 -44.68 -17.89
N ALA A 257 -34.65 -44.69 -16.57
CA ALA A 257 -35.23 -45.70 -15.69
C ALA A 257 -36.78 -45.69 -15.71
N MET A 258 -37.41 -44.52 -15.76
CA MET A 258 -38.87 -44.39 -15.90
C MET A 258 -39.37 -44.99 -17.22
N ILE A 259 -38.68 -44.73 -18.34
CA ILE A 259 -39.03 -45.28 -19.66
C ILE A 259 -38.89 -46.81 -19.64
N GLN A 260 -37.77 -47.33 -19.14
CA GLN A 260 -37.55 -48.79 -19.07
C GLN A 260 -38.53 -49.47 -18.13
N SER A 261 -38.81 -48.88 -16.96
CA SER A 261 -39.81 -49.37 -16.01
C SER A 261 -41.19 -49.44 -16.65
N LYS A 262 -41.60 -48.40 -17.37
CA LYS A 262 -42.88 -48.38 -18.10
C LYS A 262 -42.94 -49.48 -19.18
N ASN A 263 -41.88 -49.65 -19.96
CA ASN A 263 -41.83 -50.69 -20.99
C ASN A 263 -41.85 -52.10 -20.38
N ALA A 264 -41.12 -52.32 -19.28
CA ALA A 264 -41.12 -53.59 -18.56
C ALA A 264 -42.52 -53.88 -17.97
N SER A 265 -43.17 -52.88 -17.38
CA SER A 265 -44.54 -53.00 -16.87
C SER A 265 -45.54 -53.40 -17.95
N LEU A 266 -45.45 -52.84 -19.17
CA LEU A 266 -46.31 -53.23 -20.29
C LEU A 266 -46.11 -54.69 -20.70
N LYS A 267 -44.86 -55.16 -20.76
CA LYS A 267 -44.56 -56.56 -21.09
C LYS A 267 -45.02 -57.54 -20.01
N LEU A 268 -44.94 -57.15 -18.74
CA LEU A 268 -45.46 -57.96 -17.63
C LEU A 268 -46.99 -58.03 -17.65
N ASP A 269 -47.66 -56.96 -18.08
CA ASP A 269 -49.12 -56.94 -18.28
C ASP A 269 -49.53 -57.90 -19.40
N GLU A 270 -48.83 -57.88 -20.54
CA GLU A 270 -49.01 -58.83 -21.65
C GLU A 270 -48.81 -60.28 -21.15
N LEU A 271 -47.75 -60.53 -20.38
CA LEU A 271 -47.44 -61.86 -19.83
C LEU A 271 -48.48 -62.34 -18.80
N THR A 272 -49.07 -61.43 -18.01
CA THR A 272 -50.16 -61.76 -17.08
C THR A 272 -51.38 -62.27 -17.83
N ASN A 273 -51.71 -61.66 -18.96
CA ASN A 273 -52.81 -62.12 -19.82
C ASN A 273 -52.51 -63.50 -20.42
N GLU A 274 -51.27 -63.74 -20.88
CA GLU A 274 -50.84 -65.06 -21.37
C GLU A 274 -50.91 -66.14 -20.27
N PHE A 275 -50.55 -65.82 -19.02
CA PHE A 275 -50.70 -66.76 -17.92
C PHE A 275 -52.16 -67.11 -17.66
N ASN A 276 -53.06 -66.13 -17.64
CA ASN A 276 -54.50 -66.36 -17.48
C ASN A 276 -55.05 -67.29 -18.56
N ASP A 277 -54.70 -67.06 -19.82
CA ASP A 277 -55.12 -67.91 -20.94
C ASP A 277 -54.58 -69.35 -20.82
N ILE A 278 -53.34 -69.52 -20.38
CA ILE A 278 -52.72 -70.85 -20.18
C ILE A 278 -53.35 -71.59 -18.99
N ILE A 279 -53.65 -70.88 -17.89
CA ILE A 279 -54.31 -71.44 -16.70
C ILE A 279 -55.72 -71.94 -17.06
N GLU A 280 -56.49 -71.14 -17.79
CA GLU A 280 -57.87 -71.49 -18.19
C GLU A 280 -57.92 -72.74 -19.09
N ASN A 281 -56.90 -72.92 -19.94
CA ASN A 281 -56.83 -74.04 -20.89
C ASN A 281 -56.20 -75.33 -20.32
N LEU A 282 -55.56 -75.29 -19.15
CA LEU A 282 -54.90 -76.44 -18.53
C LEU A 282 -55.87 -77.31 -17.72
N THR A 283 -56.39 -78.38 -18.31
CA THR A 283 -57.50 -79.16 -17.71
C THR A 283 -57.10 -80.24 -16.69
N ASN A 284 -55.82 -80.60 -16.47
CA ASN A 284 -55.48 -81.80 -15.66
C ASN A 284 -54.09 -81.84 -14.96
N SER A 285 -53.39 -80.72 -14.75
CA SER A 285 -52.08 -80.71 -14.06
C SER A 285 -52.05 -79.80 -12.83
N SER A 286 -52.36 -80.37 -11.66
CA SER A 286 -52.43 -79.66 -10.36
C SER A 286 -51.10 -79.00 -9.95
N GLU A 287 -49.97 -79.60 -10.30
CA GLU A 287 -48.65 -79.07 -9.92
C GLU A 287 -48.20 -77.93 -10.84
N ILE A 288 -48.43 -78.03 -12.15
CA ILE A 288 -48.06 -76.99 -13.13
C ILE A 288 -48.93 -75.74 -12.93
N SER A 289 -50.24 -75.89 -12.71
CA SER A 289 -51.13 -74.74 -12.45
C SER A 289 -50.74 -73.98 -11.18
N LYS A 290 -50.31 -74.68 -10.13
CA LYS A 290 -49.81 -74.06 -8.90
C LYS A 290 -48.53 -73.24 -9.13
N HIS A 291 -47.61 -73.73 -9.97
CA HIS A 291 -46.41 -73.00 -10.34
C HIS A 291 -46.73 -71.80 -11.27
N LEU A 292 -47.72 -71.94 -12.15
CA LEU A 292 -48.17 -70.85 -13.02
C LEU A 292 -48.83 -69.72 -12.24
N ASN A 293 -49.78 -70.02 -11.34
CA ASN A 293 -50.43 -69.04 -10.46
C ASN A 293 -49.40 -68.29 -9.61
N ARG A 294 -48.40 -69.01 -9.06
CA ARG A 294 -47.33 -68.36 -8.30
C ARG A 294 -46.46 -67.47 -9.18
N SER A 295 -46.28 -67.81 -10.45
CA SER A 295 -45.51 -66.98 -11.40
C SER A 295 -46.31 -65.74 -11.80
N GLU A 296 -47.62 -65.88 -12.01
CA GLU A 296 -48.56 -64.78 -12.21
C GLU A 296 -48.53 -63.80 -11.03
N ASP A 297 -48.64 -64.28 -9.79
CA ASP A 297 -48.54 -63.45 -8.59
C ASP A 297 -47.23 -62.64 -8.56
N ILE A 298 -46.11 -63.26 -8.93
CA ILE A 298 -44.80 -62.59 -8.99
C ILE A 298 -44.78 -61.53 -10.09
N VAL A 299 -45.39 -61.79 -11.24
CA VAL A 299 -45.47 -60.82 -12.35
C VAL A 299 -46.35 -59.63 -11.96
N ILE A 300 -47.51 -59.86 -11.35
CA ILE A 300 -48.40 -58.81 -10.83
C ILE A 300 -47.67 -57.98 -9.78
N GLN A 301 -47.00 -58.63 -8.82
CA GLN A 301 -46.22 -57.93 -7.79
C GLN A 301 -45.06 -57.12 -8.39
N SER A 302 -44.36 -57.67 -9.39
CA SER A 302 -43.27 -56.97 -10.09
C SER A 302 -43.78 -55.75 -10.87
N GLN A 303 -44.97 -55.85 -11.48
CA GLN A 303 -45.63 -54.74 -12.15
C GLN A 303 -46.00 -53.62 -11.15
N GLU A 304 -46.54 -53.99 -9.98
CA GLU A 304 -46.86 -53.04 -8.91
C GLU A 304 -45.60 -52.33 -8.38
N ASP A 305 -44.52 -53.08 -8.13
CA ASP A 305 -43.24 -52.54 -7.67
C ASP A 305 -42.60 -51.58 -8.70
N LEU A 306 -42.67 -51.91 -9.99
CA LEU A 306 -42.19 -51.02 -11.07
C LEU A 306 -43.02 -49.73 -11.15
N MET A 307 -44.34 -49.82 -11.01
CA MET A 307 -45.22 -48.66 -11.01
C MET A 307 -44.95 -47.75 -9.79
N ASN A 308 -44.74 -48.36 -8.61
CA ASN A 308 -44.35 -47.65 -7.39
C ASN A 308 -42.99 -46.96 -7.54
N SER A 309 -42.01 -47.64 -8.16
CA SER A 309 -40.69 -47.06 -8.44
C SER A 309 -40.78 -45.85 -9.39
N ASN A 310 -41.57 -45.97 -10.47
CA ASN A 310 -41.80 -44.87 -11.42
C ASN A 310 -42.45 -43.65 -10.73
N LYS A 311 -43.43 -43.90 -9.85
CA LYS A 311 -44.06 -42.84 -9.03
C LYS A 311 -43.04 -42.12 -8.14
N ARG A 312 -42.14 -42.85 -7.46
CA ARG A 312 -41.07 -42.25 -6.64
C ARG A 312 -40.06 -41.43 -7.45
N LEU A 313 -39.72 -41.88 -8.65
CA LEU A 313 -38.85 -41.13 -9.56
C LEU A 313 -39.51 -39.83 -10.05
N LEU A 314 -40.83 -39.87 -10.30
CA LEU A 314 -41.61 -38.68 -10.61
C LEU A 314 -41.69 -37.71 -9.41
N GLU A 315 -41.88 -38.23 -8.21
CA GLU A 315 -41.83 -37.43 -6.97
C GLU A 315 -40.47 -36.77 -6.77
N LEU A 316 -39.36 -37.50 -7.00
CA LEU A 316 -38.01 -36.94 -6.94
C LEU A 316 -37.83 -35.80 -7.95
N LYS A 317 -38.27 -35.99 -9.19
CA LYS A 317 -38.26 -34.93 -10.22
C LYS A 317 -39.04 -33.70 -9.75
N ASN A 318 -40.25 -33.90 -9.23
CA ASN A 318 -41.10 -32.81 -8.76
C ASN A 318 -40.49 -32.08 -7.54
N GLU A 319 -39.81 -32.78 -6.64
CA GLU A 319 -39.10 -32.15 -5.52
C GLU A 319 -37.89 -31.36 -5.98
N LEU A 320 -37.14 -31.85 -6.99
CA LEU A 320 -36.06 -31.08 -7.60
C LEU A 320 -36.60 -29.82 -8.31
N ASP A 321 -37.73 -29.91 -9.01
CA ASP A 321 -38.42 -28.76 -9.62
C ASP A 321 -38.85 -27.75 -8.54
N LYS A 322 -39.45 -28.22 -7.44
CA LYS A 322 -39.84 -27.34 -6.31
C LYS A 322 -38.65 -26.65 -5.65
N ILE A 323 -37.52 -27.34 -5.50
CA ILE A 323 -36.30 -26.74 -4.95
C ILE A 323 -35.91 -25.55 -5.83
N LEU A 324 -35.87 -25.73 -7.15
CA LEU A 324 -35.57 -24.65 -8.11
C LEU A 324 -36.60 -23.51 -8.04
N GLU A 325 -37.90 -23.82 -7.99
CA GLU A 325 -38.97 -22.82 -7.86
C GLU A 325 -38.96 -22.06 -6.52
N SER A 326 -38.55 -22.72 -5.42
CA SER A 326 -38.55 -22.11 -4.08
C SER A 326 -37.53 -20.97 -3.94
N PHE A 327 -36.46 -20.98 -4.73
CA PHE A 327 -35.50 -19.88 -4.82
C PHE A 327 -36.07 -18.63 -5.53
N ASN A 328 -37.17 -18.76 -6.26
CA ASN A 328 -37.84 -17.64 -6.96
C ASN A 328 -38.88 -16.90 -6.09
N LYS A 329 -39.26 -17.43 -4.92
CA LYS A 329 -40.33 -16.87 -4.06
C LYS A 329 -39.83 -16.00 -2.90
N LYS A 330 -38.54 -15.70 -2.82
CA LYS A 330 -37.98 -14.74 -1.85
C LYS A 330 -37.37 -13.56 -2.60
N ASP A 331 -38.22 -12.72 -3.15
CA ASP A 331 -37.97 -11.28 -3.35
C ASP A 331 -39.15 -10.52 -2.74
#